data_AF-A0A6S7IM59-F1
#
_entry.id   AF-A0A6S7IM59-F1
#
_cell.length_a   1.000
_cell.length_b   1.000
_cell.length_c   1.000
_cell.angle_alpha   90.00
_cell.angle_beta   90.00
_cell.angle_gamma   90.00
#
_symmetry.space_group_name_H-M   'P 1'
#
loop_
_entity.id
_entity.type
_entity.pdbx_description
1 polymer ?
#
loop_
_entity_poly.entity_id
_entity_poly.type
_entity_poly.pdbx_seq_one_letter_code
_entity_poly.pdbx_strand_id
1 'polypeptide(L)'
;MDDTLYTNDDVENYYRLICRSIKSSDKCLPRAKYKKSIKPYWNNELKRLKTACIELHKKWTSEGSPRGEQYESFRLYKDAKRLFRKEERKMVRKTEENDFKALSEA
;
A
#
# COMPACT_ATOMS: atom_id res chain seq x y z
N MET A 1 -29.69 6.55 35.17
CA MET A 1 -29.22 6.93 33.82
C MET A 1 -28.67 8.33 33.98
N ASP A 2 -27.35 8.46 33.94
CA ASP A 2 -26.68 9.75 34.11
C ASP A 2 -26.72 10.47 32.77
N ASP A 3 -27.61 11.47 32.67
CA ASP A 3 -27.77 12.31 31.48
C ASP A 3 -26.85 13.52 31.68
N THR A 4 -25.54 13.27 31.50
CA THR A 4 -24.50 14.30 31.67
C THR A 4 -24.62 15.30 30.52
N LEU A 5 -25.39 16.37 30.73
CA LEU A 5 -25.48 17.49 29.80
C LEU A 5 -24.12 18.18 29.74
N TYR A 6 -23.40 17.99 28.64
CA TYR A 6 -22.16 18.71 28.35
C TYR A 6 -22.42 20.21 28.37
N THR A 7 -21.62 20.93 29.17
CA THR A 7 -21.69 22.38 29.22
C THR A 7 -21.07 22.98 27.95
N ASN A 8 -21.41 24.23 27.64
CA ASN A 8 -20.76 24.94 26.53
C ASN A 8 -19.23 25.02 26.71
N ASP A 9 -18.76 25.05 27.96
CA ASP A 9 -17.33 25.02 28.28
C ASP A 9 -16.70 23.65 27.94
N ASP A 10 -17.43 22.54 28.10
CA ASP A 10 -16.95 21.21 27.70
C ASP A 10 -16.78 21.12 26.18
N VAL A 11 -17.71 21.70 25.43
CA VAL A 11 -17.65 21.77 23.95
C VAL A 11 -16.46 22.62 23.51
N GLU A 12 -16.27 23.78 24.11
CA GLU A 12 -15.15 24.69 23.82
C GLU A 12 -13.79 24.05 24.18
N ASN A 13 -13.71 23.34 25.31
CA ASN A 13 -12.51 22.62 25.72
C ASN A 13 -12.19 21.45 24.78
N TYR A 14 -13.21 20.70 24.35
CA TYR A 14 -13.05 19.62 23.38
C TYR A 14 -12.59 20.16 22.02
N TYR A 15 -13.18 21.26 21.55
CA TYR A 15 -12.76 21.93 20.33
C TYR A 15 -11.29 22.38 20.39
N ARG A 16 -10.89 23.03 21.49
CA ARG A 16 -9.49 23.45 21.72
C ARG A 16 -8.54 22.26 21.75
N LEU A 17 -8.95 21.14 22.35
CA LEU A 17 -8.18 19.90 22.37
C LEU A 17 -7.94 19.38 20.95
N ILE A 18 -8.99 19.28 20.13
CA ILE A 18 -8.86 18.85 18.73
C ILE A 18 -7.92 19.79 17.97
N CYS A 19 -8.12 21.10 18.08
CA CYS A 19 -7.28 22.09 17.39
C CYS A 19 -5.80 21.98 17.81
N ARG A 20 -5.52 21.75 19.10
CA ARG A 20 -4.15 21.54 19.58
C ARG A 20 -3.56 20.24 19.03
N SER A 21 -4.29 19.14 19.08
CA SER A 21 -3.85 17.84 18.57
C SER A 21 -3.52 17.87 17.07
N ILE A 22 -4.34 18.57 16.28
CA ILE A 22 -4.09 18.79 14.85
C ILE A 22 -2.83 19.66 14.64
N LYS A 23 -2.63 20.70 15.44
CA LYS A 23 -1.43 21.55 15.33
C LYS A 23 -0.16 20.84 15.77
N SER A 24 -0.23 19.99 16.79
CA SER A 24 0.93 19.23 17.26
C SER A 24 1.34 18.14 16.29
N SER A 25 0.40 17.54 15.55
CA SER A 25 0.71 16.48 14.59
C SER A 25 1.57 16.95 13.41
N ASP A 26 1.55 18.23 13.05
CA ASP A 26 2.42 18.82 12.00
C ASP A 26 3.92 18.63 12.27
N LYS A 27 4.31 18.47 13.53
CA LYS A 27 5.71 18.18 13.91
C LYS A 27 6.09 16.73 13.66
N CYS A 28 5.13 15.82 13.69
CA CYS A 28 5.33 14.38 13.51
C CYS A 28 5.09 13.92 12.07
N LEU A 29 4.57 14.80 11.20
CA LEU A 29 4.38 14.48 9.79
C LEU A 29 5.74 14.34 9.08
N PRO A 30 5.99 13.23 8.38
CA PRO A 30 7.20 13.07 7.59
C PRO A 30 7.30 14.15 6.51
N ARG A 31 8.29 15.05 6.63
CA ARG A 31 8.56 16.10 5.62
C ARG A 31 9.43 15.63 4.45
N ALA A 32 9.96 14.41 4.55
CA ALA A 32 10.75 13.81 3.48
C ALA A 32 9.86 13.56 2.25
N LYS A 33 10.33 13.98 1.07
CA LYS A 33 9.64 13.67 -0.19
C LYS A 33 9.55 12.16 -0.33
N TYR A 34 8.33 11.63 -0.55
CA TYR A 34 8.11 10.22 -0.86
C TYR A 34 8.99 9.82 -2.05
N LYS A 35 10.06 9.06 -1.79
CA LYS A 35 10.93 8.54 -2.83
C LYS A 35 10.29 7.29 -3.41
N LYS A 36 9.43 7.49 -4.42
CA LYS A 36 8.78 6.42 -5.20
C LYS A 36 9.77 5.36 -5.72
N SER A 37 11.03 5.74 -5.92
CA SER A 37 12.11 4.85 -6.35
C SER A 37 12.51 3.79 -5.33
N ILE A 38 12.28 4.02 -4.02
CA ILE A 38 12.77 3.12 -2.97
C ILE A 38 11.84 1.92 -2.75
N LYS A 39 10.57 2.00 -3.20
CA LYS A 39 9.51 0.97 -3.04
C LYS A 39 9.80 0.06 -1.83
N PRO A 40 9.64 0.54 -0.60
CA PRO A 40 10.08 -0.18 0.60
C PRO A 40 9.45 -1.57 0.75
N TYR A 41 8.28 -1.79 0.12
CA TYR A 41 7.60 -3.08 0.03
C TYR A 41 8.27 -4.11 -0.92
N TRP A 42 9.30 -3.73 -1.69
CA TRP A 42 9.91 -4.54 -2.74
C TRP A 42 10.86 -5.60 -2.17
N ASN A 43 10.34 -6.79 -1.93
CA ASN A 43 11.10 -7.92 -1.37
C ASN A 43 11.60 -8.91 -2.45
N ASN A 44 12.37 -9.91 -2.01
CA ASN A 44 12.92 -10.95 -2.89
C ASN A 44 11.82 -11.75 -3.62
N GLU A 45 10.66 -11.95 -3.00
CA GLU A 45 9.55 -12.66 -3.62
C GLU A 45 8.92 -11.85 -4.77
N LEU A 46 8.69 -10.55 -4.58
CA LEU A 46 8.24 -9.66 -5.65
C LEU A 46 9.25 -9.57 -6.78
N LYS A 47 10.55 -9.56 -6.46
CA LYS A 47 11.60 -9.61 -7.46
C LYS A 47 11.51 -10.90 -8.28
N ARG A 48 11.37 -12.06 -7.64
CA ARG A 48 11.20 -13.37 -8.29
C ARG A 48 9.96 -13.41 -9.19
N LEU A 49 8.81 -12.99 -8.67
CA LEU A 49 7.55 -12.93 -9.43
C LEU A 49 7.64 -11.95 -10.62
N LYS A 50 8.33 -10.82 -10.44
CA LYS A 50 8.56 -9.85 -11.51
C LYS A 50 9.44 -10.43 -12.62
N THR A 51 10.50 -11.15 -12.26
CA THR A 51 11.36 -11.86 -13.23
C THR A 51 10.56 -12.88 -14.01
N ALA A 52 9.78 -13.72 -13.34
CA ALA A 52 8.90 -14.70 -14.00
C ALA A 52 7.91 -14.04 -14.97
N CYS A 53 7.31 -12.90 -14.59
CA CYS A 53 6.45 -12.13 -15.50
C CYS A 53 7.20 -11.67 -16.76
N ILE A 54 8.45 -11.23 -16.62
CA ILE A 54 9.26 -10.77 -17.75
C ILE A 54 9.59 -11.93 -18.69
N GLU A 55 10.02 -13.06 -18.14
CA GLU A 55 10.37 -14.26 -18.91
C GLU A 55 9.16 -14.79 -19.70
N LEU A 56 8.00 -14.92 -19.04
CA LEU A 56 6.77 -15.38 -19.68
C LEU A 56 6.23 -14.37 -20.70
N HIS A 57 6.38 -13.07 -20.43
CA HIS A 57 6.05 -12.05 -21.43
C HIS A 57 6.94 -12.16 -22.67
N LYS A 58 8.24 -12.38 -22.50
CA LYS A 58 9.16 -12.61 -23.62
C LYS A 58 8.76 -13.84 -24.43
N LYS A 59 8.47 -14.96 -23.76
CA LYS A 59 8.00 -16.20 -24.41
C LYS A 59 6.71 -15.96 -25.21
N TRP A 60 5.71 -15.35 -24.58
CA TRP A 60 4.45 -14.99 -25.24
C TRP A 60 4.66 -14.07 -26.44
N THR A 61 5.55 -13.09 -26.32
CA THR A 61 5.88 -12.17 -27.43
C THR A 61 6.61 -12.88 -28.57
N SER A 62 7.54 -13.79 -28.26
CA SER A 62 8.27 -14.56 -29.28
C SER A 62 7.38 -15.52 -30.07
N GLU A 63 6.24 -15.93 -29.50
CA GLU A 63 5.24 -16.76 -30.18
C GLU A 63 4.24 -15.92 -31.00
N GLY A 64 4.47 -14.62 -31.17
CA GLY A 64 3.58 -13.73 -31.94
C GLY A 64 2.46 -13.11 -31.12
N SER A 65 2.56 -13.11 -29.78
CA SER A 65 1.56 -12.55 -28.86
C SER A 65 0.14 -13.12 -29.03
N PRO A 66 -0.03 -14.46 -29.14
CA PRO A 66 -1.33 -15.06 -29.40
C PRO A 66 -2.32 -14.77 -28.25
N ARG A 67 -3.62 -14.68 -28.56
CA ARG A 67 -4.66 -14.29 -27.60
C ARG A 67 -5.65 -15.42 -27.35
N GLY A 68 -5.94 -15.69 -26.07
CA GLY A 68 -6.96 -16.65 -25.66
C GLY A 68 -6.39 -17.76 -24.79
N GLU A 69 -7.27 -18.40 -24.02
CA GLU A 69 -6.91 -19.43 -23.03
C GLU A 69 -6.36 -20.72 -23.66
N GLN A 70 -6.63 -20.94 -24.96
CA GLN A 70 -6.06 -22.05 -25.71
C GLN A 70 -4.54 -21.95 -25.90
N TYR A 71 -3.97 -20.74 -25.78
CA TYR A 71 -2.52 -20.53 -25.91
C TYR A 71 -1.86 -20.56 -24.53
N GLU A 72 -1.02 -21.57 -24.31
CA GLU A 72 -0.36 -21.76 -23.03
C GLU A 72 0.49 -20.55 -22.61
N SER A 73 1.26 -19.97 -23.53
CA SER A 73 2.10 -18.80 -23.24
C SER A 73 1.30 -17.58 -22.79
N PHE A 74 0.11 -17.37 -23.38
CA PHE A 74 -0.82 -16.33 -22.95
C PHE A 74 -1.31 -16.59 -21.53
N ARG A 75 -1.84 -17.79 -21.25
CA ARG A 75 -2.37 -18.17 -19.93
C ARG A 75 -1.29 -18.05 -18.84
N LEU A 76 -0.11 -18.62 -19.07
CA LEU A 76 1.00 -18.57 -18.12
C LEU A 76 1.45 -17.13 -17.83
N TYR A 77 1.60 -16.28 -18.86
CA TYR A 77 1.93 -14.86 -18.67
C TYR A 77 0.86 -14.13 -17.85
N LYS A 78 -0.42 -14.34 -18.18
CA LYS A 78 -1.54 -13.70 -17.48
C LYS A 78 -1.64 -14.14 -16.02
N ASP A 79 -1.42 -15.42 -15.75
CA ASP A 79 -1.37 -15.99 -14.40
C ASP A 79 -0.21 -15.42 -13.58
N ALA A 80 1.00 -15.39 -14.15
CA ALA A 80 2.16 -14.80 -13.50
C ALA A 80 1.93 -13.31 -13.18
N LYS A 81 1.34 -12.55 -14.13
CA LYS A 81 0.98 -11.14 -13.93
C LYS A 81 -0.05 -10.97 -12.82
N ARG A 82 -1.06 -11.86 -12.75
CA ARG A 82 -2.07 -11.87 -11.68
C ARG A 82 -1.43 -12.13 -10.31
N LEU A 83 -0.54 -13.13 -10.22
CA LEU A 83 0.19 -13.47 -9.00
C LEU A 83 1.07 -12.30 -8.53
N PHE A 84 1.88 -11.72 -9.41
CA PHE A 84 2.70 -10.56 -9.09
C PHE A 84 1.85 -9.40 -8.52
N ARG A 85 0.72 -9.07 -9.16
CA ARG A 85 -0.16 -7.99 -8.69
C ARG A 85 -0.82 -8.30 -7.36
N LYS A 86 -1.17 -9.57 -7.12
CA LYS A 86 -1.73 -10.01 -5.84
C LYS A 86 -0.71 -9.80 -4.71
N GLU A 87 0.52 -10.25 -4.91
CA GLU A 87 1.57 -10.11 -3.91
C GLU A 87 2.00 -8.65 -3.74
N GLU A 88 2.06 -7.86 -4.82
CA GLU A 88 2.42 -6.44 -4.77
C GLU A 88 1.43 -5.68 -3.89
N ARG A 89 0.13 -5.89 -4.08
CA ARG A 89 -0.91 -5.27 -3.23
C ARG A 89 -0.89 -5.73 -1.78
N LYS A 90 -0.46 -6.97 -1.53
CA LYS A 90 -0.31 -7.49 -0.16
C LYS A 90 0.86 -6.81 0.54
N MET A 91 2.00 -6.71 -0.14
CA MET A 91 3.20 -6.10 0.42
C MET A 91 3.05 -4.59 0.62
N VAL A 92 2.38 -3.88 -0.30
CA VAL A 92 2.05 -2.46 -0.13
C VAL A 92 1.25 -2.24 1.15
N ARG A 93 0.13 -2.97 1.33
CA ARG A 93 -0.71 -2.85 2.53
C ARG A 93 0.05 -3.16 3.80
N LYS A 94 0.84 -4.24 3.80
CA LYS A 94 1.68 -4.61 4.96
C LYS A 94 2.67 -3.50 5.33
N THR A 95 3.29 -2.86 4.34
CA THR A 95 4.20 -1.74 4.61
C THR A 95 3.45 -0.53 5.14
N GLU A 96 2.29 -0.18 4.57
CA GLU A 96 1.46 0.93 5.05
C GLU A 96 0.98 0.71 6.50
N GLU A 97 0.56 -0.52 6.84
CA GLU A 97 0.17 -0.90 8.21
C GLU A 97 1.34 -0.78 9.18
N ASN A 98 2.54 -1.22 8.79
CA ASN A 98 3.74 -1.09 9.60
C ASN A 98 4.15 0.37 9.81
N ASP A 99 4.09 1.18 8.76
CA ASP A 99 4.41 2.61 8.82
C ASP A 99 3.41 3.34 9.75
N PHE A 100 2.12 3.01 9.65
CA PHE A 100 1.10 3.54 10.54
C PHE A 100 1.33 3.13 12.01
N LYS A 101 1.65 1.86 12.25
CA LYS A 101 1.97 1.36 13.60
C LYS A 101 3.19 2.07 14.19
N ALA A 102 4.26 2.23 13.40
CA ALA A 102 5.45 2.95 13.83
C ALA A 102 5.16 4.41 14.21
N LEU A 103 4.24 5.08 13.49
CA LEU A 103 3.80 6.43 13.84
C LEU A 103 2.92 6.48 15.09
N SER A 104 2.17 5.41 15.40
CA SER A 104 1.35 5.35 16.61
C SER A 104 2.13 5.06 17.89
N GLU A 105 3.33 4.48 17.75
CA GLU A 105 4.22 4.11 18.87
C GLU A 105 5.33 5.16 19.12
N ALA A 106 5.44 6.19 18.26
CA ALA A 106 6.43 7.27 18.32
C ALA A 106 5.87 8.55 18.95
#